data_AF-A0A931KN23-F1
#
_entry.id   AF-A0A931KN23-F1
#
_cell.length_a   1.000
_cell.length_b   1.000
_cell.length_c   1.000
_cell.angle_alpha   90.00
_cell.angle_beta   90.00
_cell.angle_gamma   90.00
#
_symmetry.space_group_name_H-M   'P 1'
#
loop_
_entity.id
_entity.type
_entity.pdbx_description
1 polymer ?
#
loop_
_entity_poly.entity_id
_entity_poly.type
_entity_poly.pdbx_seq_one_letter_code
_entity_poly.pdbx_strand_id
1 'polypeptide(L)'
;MSNMHRTLSLFATAVLLTFVTSEAQAQIVKPFKISGSGSGPFGVPLPGQPARPHWVVGEATHLGHHYGEGTVQTLSVDPVSPPGTITGRFGSGSPFVFTGANGDKLACDYGDQPGSSASGTFVLTILDVLGILPDGSPILLVEALWTADFVVKPAMSTGRFAGATGGWVMYARSEPFVLGSDQPVFYSWEGTGQVQLNRGRR
;
A
#
# COMPACT_ATOMS: atom_id res chain seq x y z
N MET A 1 58.37 -38.06 59.35
CA MET A 1 58.38 -38.70 58.00
C MET A 1 56.95 -38.75 57.48
N SER A 2 56.77 -38.85 56.16
CA SER A 2 55.55 -38.45 55.42
C SER A 2 55.33 -36.92 55.45
N ASN A 3 55.20 -36.17 54.35
CA ASN A 3 54.61 -36.35 53.00
C ASN A 3 53.07 -36.42 53.05
N MET A 4 52.33 -35.41 52.51
CA MET A 4 52.00 -35.15 51.07
C MET A 4 50.56 -35.67 50.81
N HIS A 5 49.61 -35.03 50.11
CA HIS A 5 49.65 -34.21 48.89
C HIS A 5 48.74 -32.96 48.92
N ARG A 6 48.88 -32.09 47.90
CA ARG A 6 47.85 -31.12 47.47
C ARG A 6 46.70 -31.81 46.73
N THR A 7 45.53 -31.16 46.68
CA THR A 7 44.53 -31.39 45.63
C THR A 7 43.94 -30.05 45.17
N LEU A 8 44.37 -29.54 44.01
CA LEU A 8 43.66 -28.45 43.33
C LEU A 8 42.55 -29.08 42.49
N SER A 9 41.32 -28.60 42.66
CA SER A 9 40.19 -29.00 41.81
C SER A 9 40.08 -28.03 40.62
N LEU A 10 40.44 -28.47 39.42
CA LEU A 10 40.21 -27.69 38.19
C LEU A 10 38.79 -27.96 37.67
N PHE A 11 37.90 -27.00 37.87
CA PHE A 11 36.62 -26.95 37.14
C PHE A 11 36.84 -26.37 35.75
N ALA A 12 37.06 -27.26 34.77
CA ALA A 12 37.13 -26.90 33.35
C ALA A 12 35.70 -26.75 32.77
N THR A 13 35.14 -25.54 32.85
CA THR A 13 33.82 -25.23 32.27
C THR A 13 33.89 -25.16 30.75
N ALA A 14 33.59 -26.27 30.08
CA ALA A 14 33.49 -26.35 28.62
C ALA A 14 32.20 -25.67 28.13
N VAL A 15 32.27 -24.41 27.73
CA VAL A 15 31.16 -23.69 27.10
C VAL A 15 31.02 -24.16 25.64
N LEU A 16 30.01 -24.99 25.36
CA LEU A 16 29.63 -25.30 23.98
C LEU A 16 28.98 -24.07 23.34
N LEU A 17 29.73 -23.34 22.51
CA LEU A 17 29.16 -22.43 21.53
C LEU A 17 28.43 -23.25 20.45
N THR A 18 27.16 -23.54 20.68
CA THR A 18 26.25 -24.03 19.66
C THR A 18 25.95 -22.87 18.70
N PHE A 19 26.76 -22.75 17.65
CA PHE A 19 26.46 -21.86 16.53
C PHE A 19 25.18 -22.36 15.84
N VAL A 20 24.04 -21.81 16.26
CA VAL A 20 22.77 -21.97 15.55
C VAL A 20 22.90 -21.19 14.24
N THR A 21 23.36 -21.88 13.20
CA THR A 21 23.38 -21.37 11.82
C THR A 21 21.94 -21.30 11.32
N SER A 22 21.23 -20.25 11.73
CA SER A 22 19.95 -19.88 11.13
C SER A 22 20.15 -19.73 9.63
N GLU A 23 19.47 -20.56 8.82
CA GLU A 23 19.53 -20.42 7.37
C GLU A 23 19.05 -19.02 6.98
N ALA A 24 19.97 -18.19 6.51
CA ALA A 24 19.64 -16.90 5.91
C ALA A 24 18.91 -17.18 4.59
N GLN A 25 17.58 -17.33 4.66
CA GLN A 25 16.74 -17.60 3.49
C GLN A 25 16.95 -16.49 2.47
N ALA A 26 17.68 -16.80 1.40
CA ALA A 26 18.16 -15.82 0.44
C ALA A 26 16.99 -15.12 -0.25
N GLN A 27 16.64 -13.93 0.23
CA GLN A 27 15.53 -13.13 -0.26
C GLN A 27 15.80 -12.65 -1.70
N ILE A 28 14.82 -12.77 -2.58
CA ILE A 28 14.98 -12.42 -4.00
C ILE A 28 14.17 -11.17 -4.30
N VAL A 29 14.86 -10.05 -4.52
CA VAL A 29 14.26 -8.81 -5.02
C VAL A 29 13.81 -9.02 -6.47
N LYS A 30 12.58 -8.61 -6.78
CA LYS A 30 11.94 -8.74 -8.09
C LYS A 30 11.37 -7.38 -8.55
N PRO A 31 11.54 -6.99 -9.82
CA PRO A 31 10.80 -5.89 -10.41
C PRO A 31 9.29 -6.14 -10.34
N PHE A 32 8.57 -5.22 -9.73
CA PHE A 32 7.11 -5.24 -9.69
C PHE A 32 6.55 -4.25 -10.71
N LYS A 33 5.66 -4.73 -11.58
CA LYS A 33 4.83 -3.89 -12.45
C LYS A 33 3.39 -4.35 -12.30
N ILE A 34 2.47 -3.39 -12.27
CA ILE A 34 1.06 -3.65 -12.03
C ILE A 34 0.20 -2.62 -12.77
N SER A 35 -0.97 -3.01 -13.28
CA SER A 35 -1.90 -2.10 -13.95
C SER A 35 -3.30 -2.67 -14.03
N GLY A 36 -4.31 -1.80 -14.15
CA GLY A 36 -5.70 -2.23 -14.34
C GLY A 36 -6.70 -1.08 -14.37
N SER A 37 -7.93 -1.39 -13.97
CA SER A 37 -8.99 -0.40 -13.70
C SER A 37 -9.63 -0.66 -12.34
N GLY A 38 -10.52 0.23 -11.92
CA GLY A 38 -11.23 0.11 -10.65
C GLY A 38 -12.40 1.06 -10.50
N SER A 39 -13.07 0.98 -9.36
CA SER A 39 -14.19 1.84 -9.00
C SER A 39 -14.20 2.16 -7.51
N GLY A 40 -14.41 3.43 -7.18
CA GLY A 40 -14.95 3.86 -5.89
C GLY A 40 -16.48 3.96 -6.00
N PRO A 41 -17.24 2.91 -5.66
CA PRO A 41 -18.68 2.81 -5.95
C PRO A 41 -19.57 3.84 -5.23
N PHE A 42 -19.04 4.54 -4.23
CA PHE A 42 -19.74 5.56 -3.45
C PHE A 42 -19.06 6.93 -3.56
N GLY A 43 -18.36 7.23 -4.66
CA GLY A 43 -17.65 8.48 -4.83
C GLY A 43 -16.40 8.65 -3.95
N VAL A 44 -15.74 9.81 -4.10
CA VAL A 44 -14.53 10.17 -3.34
C VAL A 44 -14.93 10.92 -2.07
N PRO A 45 -14.48 10.50 -0.87
CA PRO A 45 -14.81 11.20 0.37
C PRO A 45 -14.15 12.58 0.42
N LEU A 46 -14.85 13.58 0.94
CA LEU A 46 -14.28 14.90 1.23
C LEU A 46 -13.47 14.89 2.55
N PRO A 47 -12.58 15.86 2.81
CA PRO A 47 -11.86 15.96 4.08
C PRO A 47 -12.81 15.91 5.29
N GLY A 48 -12.43 15.13 6.30
CA GLY A 48 -13.25 14.92 7.50
C GLY A 48 -14.40 13.92 7.36
N GLN A 49 -14.68 13.40 6.16
CA GLN A 49 -15.60 12.27 5.99
C GLN A 49 -14.93 10.92 6.35
N PRO A 50 -15.72 9.88 6.68
CA PRO A 50 -15.22 8.51 6.82
C PRO A 50 -14.57 7.98 5.53
N ALA A 51 -13.67 7.02 5.66
CA ALA A 51 -13.10 6.30 4.53
C ALA A 51 -14.19 5.56 3.73
N ARG A 52 -14.10 5.58 2.39
CA ARG A 52 -15.05 4.91 1.48
C ARG A 52 -14.39 3.73 0.76
N PRO A 53 -15.07 2.57 0.61
CA PRO A 53 -14.47 1.41 -0.06
C PRO A 53 -14.24 1.68 -1.56
N HIS A 54 -13.20 1.06 -2.12
CA HIS A 54 -12.96 0.99 -3.56
C HIS A 54 -12.26 -0.33 -3.92
N TRP A 55 -12.37 -0.73 -5.18
CA TRP A 55 -11.82 -2.00 -5.67
C TRP A 55 -11.20 -1.86 -7.06
N VAL A 56 -10.31 -2.80 -7.41
CA VAL A 56 -9.62 -2.88 -8.70
C VAL A 56 -9.69 -4.30 -9.30
N VAL A 57 -9.55 -4.37 -10.61
CA VAL A 57 -9.18 -5.59 -11.35
C VAL A 57 -8.03 -5.27 -12.30
N GLY A 58 -7.08 -6.19 -12.43
CA GLY A 58 -5.86 -5.90 -13.18
C GLY A 58 -4.92 -7.09 -13.37
N GLU A 59 -3.69 -6.76 -13.76
CA GLU A 59 -2.58 -7.68 -14.01
C GLU A 59 -1.32 -7.20 -13.28
N ALA A 60 -0.48 -8.12 -12.80
CA ALA A 60 0.78 -7.79 -12.14
C ALA A 60 1.88 -8.83 -12.37
N THR A 61 3.14 -8.41 -12.39
CA THR A 61 4.25 -9.35 -12.35
C THR A 61 4.21 -10.17 -11.04
N HIS A 62 4.37 -11.49 -11.17
CA HIS A 62 4.33 -12.47 -10.08
C HIS A 62 2.97 -12.72 -9.38
N LEU A 63 2.00 -11.79 -9.46
CA LEU A 63 0.62 -12.00 -9.00
C LEU A 63 -0.29 -12.55 -10.13
N GLY A 64 -0.12 -12.05 -11.36
CA GLY A 64 -1.01 -12.30 -12.49
C GLY A 64 -2.32 -11.50 -12.40
N HIS A 65 -3.33 -11.96 -13.13
CA HIS A 65 -4.72 -11.57 -12.97
C HIS A 65 -5.12 -11.53 -11.49
N HIS A 66 -5.68 -10.40 -11.06
CA HIS A 66 -6.08 -10.18 -9.68
C HIS A 66 -7.31 -9.29 -9.57
N TYR A 67 -7.99 -9.44 -8.43
CA TYR A 67 -8.90 -8.45 -7.85
C TYR A 67 -8.20 -7.82 -6.63
N GLY A 68 -8.55 -6.60 -6.25
CA GLY A 68 -8.08 -6.03 -4.99
C GLY A 68 -9.00 -4.98 -4.41
N GLU A 69 -8.96 -4.79 -3.10
CA GLU A 69 -9.90 -3.93 -2.36
C GLU A 69 -9.26 -3.23 -1.14
N GLY A 70 -9.84 -2.09 -0.76
CA GLY A 70 -9.49 -1.29 0.42
C GLY A 70 -10.47 -0.13 0.63
N THR A 71 -10.23 0.76 1.61
CA THR A 71 -11.00 2.01 1.80
C THR A 71 -10.16 3.28 1.64
N VAL A 72 -10.50 4.20 0.74
CA VAL A 72 -9.78 5.48 0.56
C VAL A 72 -10.31 6.57 1.51
N GLN A 73 -9.44 7.45 2.01
CA GLN A 73 -9.79 8.62 2.82
C GLN A 73 -9.00 9.86 2.41
N THR A 74 -9.69 10.98 2.17
CA THR A 74 -9.07 12.29 1.94
C THR A 74 -8.71 12.94 3.28
N LEU A 75 -7.45 13.33 3.45
CA LEU A 75 -6.90 13.85 4.71
C LEU A 75 -6.77 15.38 4.70
N SER A 76 -6.25 15.94 3.60
CA SER A 76 -6.20 17.40 3.37
C SER A 76 -6.72 17.77 2.00
N VAL A 77 -7.18 19.00 1.87
CA VAL A 77 -7.15 19.77 0.63
C VAL A 77 -6.21 20.94 0.90
N ASP A 78 -5.24 21.12 0.03
CA ASP A 78 -4.27 22.21 0.09
C ASP A 78 -4.79 23.40 -0.74
N PRO A 79 -4.30 24.64 -0.52
CA PRO A 79 -4.81 25.82 -1.23
C PRO A 79 -4.66 25.70 -2.76
N VAL A 80 -5.74 26.03 -3.48
CA VAL A 80 -5.83 26.00 -4.96
C VAL A 80 -4.70 26.82 -5.60
N SER A 81 -3.71 26.14 -6.16
CA SER A 81 -2.55 26.73 -6.82
C SER A 81 -1.90 25.72 -7.78
N PRO A 82 -1.94 25.94 -9.11
CA PRO A 82 -2.56 27.06 -9.82
C PRO A 82 -4.10 27.07 -9.74
N PRO A 83 -4.74 28.19 -10.15
CA PRO A 83 -6.18 28.22 -10.41
C PRO A 83 -6.60 27.10 -11.38
N GLY A 84 -7.73 26.45 -11.09
CA GLY A 84 -8.22 25.30 -11.86
C GLY A 84 -7.74 23.93 -11.35
N THR A 85 -6.85 23.87 -10.36
CA THR A 85 -6.45 22.61 -9.72
C THR A 85 -6.62 22.61 -8.20
N ILE A 86 -7.17 21.53 -7.66
CA ILE A 86 -7.27 21.28 -6.21
C ILE A 86 -6.28 20.16 -5.86
N THR A 87 -5.32 20.40 -4.98
CA THR A 87 -4.36 19.39 -4.53
C THR A 87 -4.64 18.97 -3.09
N GLY A 88 -4.04 17.86 -2.63
CA GLY A 88 -4.15 17.44 -1.24
C GLY A 88 -3.53 16.08 -0.95
N ARG A 89 -3.76 15.60 0.28
CA ARG A 89 -3.23 14.34 0.80
C ARG A 89 -4.35 13.32 1.04
N PHE A 90 -4.05 12.05 0.79
CA PHE A 90 -4.99 10.95 1.01
C PHE A 90 -4.29 9.72 1.60
N GLY A 91 -5.05 8.93 2.35
CA GLY A 91 -4.64 7.62 2.87
C GLY A 91 -5.55 6.51 2.33
N SER A 92 -5.02 5.29 2.26
CA SER A 92 -5.84 4.07 2.30
C SER A 92 -6.15 3.83 3.80
N GLY A 93 -7.39 3.99 4.27
CA GLY A 93 -7.83 3.88 5.68
C GLY A 93 -7.92 2.45 6.24
N SER A 94 -7.69 1.45 5.40
CA SER A 94 -7.33 0.08 5.76
C SER A 94 -6.15 -0.34 4.86
N PRO A 95 -5.43 -1.43 5.16
CA PRO A 95 -4.56 -2.04 4.16
C PRO A 95 -5.34 -2.41 2.90
N PHE A 96 -4.73 -2.25 1.72
CA PHE A 96 -5.25 -2.78 0.45
C PHE A 96 -4.85 -4.24 0.33
N VAL A 97 -5.72 -5.08 -0.21
CA VAL A 97 -5.44 -6.51 -0.38
C VAL A 97 -5.68 -6.92 -1.82
N PHE A 98 -4.59 -7.11 -2.57
CA PHE A 98 -4.64 -7.75 -3.89
C PHE A 98 -4.71 -9.26 -3.71
N THR A 99 -5.68 -9.91 -4.35
CA THR A 99 -5.84 -11.37 -4.38
C THR A 99 -5.68 -11.86 -5.81
N GLY A 100 -4.63 -12.64 -6.07
CA GLY A 100 -4.36 -13.23 -7.38
C GLY A 100 -5.32 -14.38 -7.71
N ALA A 101 -5.40 -14.77 -8.98
CA ALA A 101 -6.29 -15.84 -9.46
C ALA A 101 -6.04 -17.23 -8.81
N ASN A 102 -4.90 -17.43 -8.15
CA ASN A 102 -4.59 -18.64 -7.37
C ASN A 102 -5.00 -18.54 -5.88
N GLY A 103 -5.55 -17.42 -5.43
CA GLY A 103 -5.91 -17.15 -4.03
C GLY A 103 -4.80 -16.55 -3.17
N ASP A 104 -3.59 -16.36 -3.71
CA ASP A 104 -2.49 -15.71 -2.99
C ASP A 104 -2.80 -14.23 -2.75
N LYS A 105 -2.58 -13.75 -1.52
CA LYS A 105 -2.85 -12.37 -1.13
C LYS A 105 -1.56 -11.57 -0.95
N LEU A 106 -1.49 -10.42 -1.59
CA LEU A 106 -0.49 -9.38 -1.34
C LEU A 106 -1.19 -8.21 -0.67
N ALA A 107 -0.90 -8.02 0.62
CA ALA A 107 -1.48 -6.95 1.43
C ALA A 107 -0.48 -5.80 1.58
N CYS A 108 -0.96 -4.56 1.48
CA CYS A 108 -0.12 -3.36 1.53
C CYS A 108 -0.76 -2.24 2.36
N ASP A 109 0.05 -1.43 3.06
CA ASP A 109 -0.34 -0.05 3.31
C ASP A 109 -0.23 0.76 2.01
N TYR A 110 -0.93 1.87 1.98
CA TYR A 110 -0.88 2.83 0.89
C TYR A 110 -1.32 4.22 1.31
N GLY A 111 -0.89 5.22 0.54
CA GLY A 111 -1.18 6.61 0.87
C GLY A 111 -0.57 7.00 2.22
N ASP A 112 -0.97 8.16 2.74
CA ASP A 112 -0.60 8.58 4.09
C ASP A 112 -1.29 7.68 5.15
N GLN A 113 -0.50 6.89 5.90
CA GLN A 113 -1.00 6.05 7.00
C GLN A 113 -0.14 6.14 8.28
N PRO A 114 -0.75 6.28 9.48
CA PRO A 114 -0.01 6.24 10.75
C PRO A 114 0.77 4.94 10.94
N GLY A 115 2.07 5.05 11.23
CA GLY A 115 2.96 3.89 11.39
C GLY A 115 3.38 3.22 10.09
N SER A 116 3.05 3.81 8.94
CA SER A 116 3.56 3.41 7.63
C SER A 116 4.67 4.34 7.13
N SER A 117 5.39 3.90 6.09
CA SER A 117 6.26 4.76 5.27
C SER A 117 5.64 5.08 3.91
N ALA A 118 4.39 4.71 3.68
CA ALA A 118 3.66 5.08 2.47
C ALA A 118 3.25 6.57 2.51
N SER A 119 3.15 7.19 1.34
CA SER A 119 2.60 8.53 1.14
C SER A 119 1.54 8.55 0.04
N GLY A 120 0.63 9.52 0.09
CA GLY A 120 -0.45 9.70 -0.88
C GLY A 120 -0.78 11.16 -1.17
N THR A 121 -0.75 11.53 -2.45
CA THR A 121 -1.07 12.88 -2.95
C THR A 121 -2.09 12.79 -4.09
N PHE A 122 -2.89 13.84 -4.27
CA PHE A 122 -3.77 13.95 -5.42
C PHE A 122 -3.74 15.34 -6.06
N VAL A 123 -4.12 15.37 -7.34
CA VAL A 123 -4.45 16.58 -8.11
C VAL A 123 -5.80 16.35 -8.75
N LEU A 124 -6.77 17.20 -8.45
CA LEU A 124 -8.04 17.31 -9.17
C LEU A 124 -7.91 18.46 -10.17
N THR A 125 -8.06 18.16 -11.46
CA THR A 125 -8.22 19.18 -12.51
C THR A 125 -9.69 19.53 -12.61
N ILE A 126 -10.06 20.79 -12.41
CA ILE A 126 -11.42 21.28 -12.64
C ILE A 126 -11.67 21.36 -14.14
N LEU A 127 -12.68 20.63 -14.61
CA LEU A 127 -13.07 20.58 -16.02
C LEU A 127 -14.21 21.56 -16.32
N ASP A 128 -15.18 21.68 -15.41
CA ASP A 128 -16.34 22.57 -15.56
C ASP A 128 -16.98 22.94 -14.20
N VAL A 129 -17.79 24.00 -14.19
CA VAL A 129 -18.65 24.42 -13.07
C VAL A 129 -20.11 24.25 -13.49
N LEU A 130 -20.69 23.10 -13.15
CA LEU A 130 -22.02 22.66 -13.60
C LEU A 130 -23.18 23.48 -13.00
N GLY A 131 -22.90 24.28 -11.97
CA GLY A 131 -23.88 25.10 -11.26
C GLY A 131 -23.34 25.60 -9.92
N ILE A 132 -24.18 26.32 -9.19
CA ILE A 132 -23.91 26.84 -7.84
C ILE A 132 -25.00 26.34 -6.89
N LEU A 133 -24.61 25.84 -5.73
CA LEU A 133 -25.50 25.38 -4.67
C LEU A 133 -26.11 26.57 -3.88
N PRO A 134 -27.20 26.38 -3.11
CA PRO A 134 -27.87 27.48 -2.39
C PRO A 134 -27.03 28.20 -1.32
N ASP A 135 -25.91 27.62 -0.91
CA ASP A 135 -24.91 28.21 0.00
C ASP A 135 -23.83 29.04 -0.72
N GLY A 136 -23.82 29.03 -2.06
CA GLY A 136 -22.79 29.65 -2.90
C GLY A 136 -21.66 28.70 -3.34
N SER A 137 -21.66 27.44 -2.90
CA SER A 137 -20.62 26.47 -3.27
C SER A 137 -20.75 25.99 -4.72
N PRO A 138 -19.67 25.93 -5.52
CA PRO A 138 -19.74 25.48 -6.91
C PRO A 138 -19.85 23.96 -7.04
N ILE A 139 -20.65 23.50 -8.00
CA ILE A 139 -20.75 22.09 -8.40
C ILE A 139 -19.65 21.82 -9.43
N LEU A 140 -18.55 21.21 -8.99
CA LEU A 140 -17.36 21.01 -9.81
C LEU A 140 -17.37 19.64 -10.51
N LEU A 141 -17.20 19.65 -11.84
CA LEU A 141 -16.78 18.48 -12.60
C LEU A 141 -15.25 18.41 -12.59
N VAL A 142 -14.67 17.27 -12.21
CA VAL A 142 -13.21 17.11 -12.06
C VAL A 142 -12.70 15.80 -12.69
N GLU A 143 -11.44 15.82 -13.14
CA GLU A 143 -10.63 14.61 -13.33
C GLU A 143 -9.58 14.54 -12.21
N ALA A 144 -9.37 13.37 -11.61
CA ALA A 144 -8.37 13.16 -10.57
C ALA A 144 -7.16 12.38 -11.08
N LEU A 145 -5.97 12.81 -10.66
CA LEU A 145 -4.73 12.02 -10.65
C LEU A 145 -4.31 11.79 -9.19
N TRP A 146 -4.34 10.54 -8.74
CA TRP A 146 -3.75 10.11 -7.47
C TRP A 146 -2.36 9.54 -7.69
N THR A 147 -1.43 9.84 -6.78
CA THR A 147 -0.14 9.17 -6.67
C THR A 147 -0.01 8.61 -5.26
N ALA A 148 0.32 7.33 -5.11
CA ALA A 148 0.58 6.72 -3.81
C ALA A 148 1.71 5.71 -3.85
N ASP A 149 2.51 5.71 -2.79
CA ASP A 149 3.33 4.56 -2.44
C ASP A 149 2.45 3.42 -1.93
N PHE A 150 2.80 2.19 -2.29
CA PHE A 150 2.26 0.96 -1.73
C PHE A 150 3.40 0.22 -1.02
N VAL A 151 3.22 -0.08 0.27
CA VAL A 151 4.24 -0.70 1.13
C VAL A 151 3.74 -2.05 1.64
N VAL A 152 4.43 -3.13 1.30
CA VAL A 152 3.97 -4.50 1.56
C VAL A 152 3.91 -4.81 3.07
N LYS A 153 2.81 -5.42 3.51
CA LYS A 153 2.63 -6.02 4.85
C LYS A 153 3.06 -7.50 4.82
N PRO A 154 4.22 -7.87 5.40
CA PRO A 154 4.72 -9.24 5.32
C PRO A 154 3.84 -10.23 6.08
N ALA A 155 3.23 -9.78 7.18
CA ALA A 155 2.41 -10.57 8.10
C ALA A 155 0.94 -10.74 7.67
N MET A 156 0.46 -9.93 6.72
CA MET A 156 -0.91 -10.03 6.17
C MET A 156 -0.92 -10.66 4.76
N SER A 157 0.24 -10.73 4.10
CA SER A 157 0.39 -11.39 2.80
C SER A 157 0.49 -12.91 2.96
N THR A 158 0.02 -13.67 1.97
CA THR A 158 -0.14 -15.13 2.01
C THR A 158 0.46 -15.82 0.78
N GLY A 159 0.49 -17.15 0.78
CA GLY A 159 0.97 -17.93 -0.37
C GLY A 159 2.42 -17.61 -0.76
N ARG A 160 2.68 -17.34 -2.04
CA ARG A 160 4.03 -16.90 -2.49
C ARG A 160 4.47 -15.56 -1.91
N PHE A 161 3.54 -14.71 -1.48
CA PHE A 161 3.80 -13.41 -0.86
C PHE A 161 3.90 -13.47 0.67
N ALA A 162 3.74 -14.65 1.29
CA ALA A 162 3.87 -14.79 2.73
C ALA A 162 5.27 -14.39 3.21
N GLY A 163 5.35 -13.32 4.02
CA GLY A 163 6.60 -12.71 4.47
C GLY A 163 7.33 -11.88 3.42
N ALA A 164 6.67 -11.47 2.33
CA ALA A 164 7.26 -10.57 1.32
C ALA A 164 7.42 -9.14 1.85
N THR A 165 8.36 -8.40 1.26
CA THR A 165 8.73 -7.02 1.62
C THR A 165 8.88 -6.15 0.36
N GLY A 166 9.08 -4.84 0.53
CA GLY A 166 9.24 -3.89 -0.58
C GLY A 166 7.97 -3.07 -0.85
N GLY A 167 7.85 -2.57 -2.08
CA GLY A 167 6.79 -1.63 -2.46
C GLY A 167 6.91 -1.09 -3.88
N TRP A 168 5.95 -0.25 -4.27
CA TRP A 168 5.89 0.39 -5.58
C TRP A 168 5.16 1.74 -5.51
N VAL A 169 5.39 2.60 -6.49
CA VAL A 169 4.56 3.79 -6.70
C VAL A 169 3.43 3.43 -7.66
N MET A 170 2.21 3.82 -7.34
CA MET A 170 1.02 3.70 -8.18
C MET A 170 0.52 5.09 -8.58
N TYR A 171 0.13 5.22 -9.85
CA TYR A 171 -0.60 6.36 -10.40
C TYR A 171 -1.98 5.89 -10.83
N ALA A 172 -3.03 6.59 -10.39
CA ALA A 172 -4.41 6.30 -10.79
C ALA A 172 -5.06 7.56 -11.37
N ARG A 173 -5.71 7.44 -12.53
CA ARG A 173 -6.44 8.53 -13.21
C ARG A 173 -7.92 8.18 -13.31
N SER A 174 -8.78 9.06 -12.82
CA SER A 174 -10.23 8.89 -12.92
C SER A 174 -10.77 9.15 -14.33
N GLU A 175 -11.98 8.68 -14.58
CA GLU A 175 -12.88 9.34 -15.53
C GLU A 175 -13.42 10.65 -14.90
N PRO A 176 -13.98 11.59 -15.68
CA PRO A 176 -14.61 12.80 -15.13
C PRO A 176 -15.74 12.49 -14.14
N PHE A 177 -15.75 13.13 -12.97
CA PHE A 177 -16.79 12.95 -11.95
C PHE A 177 -17.17 14.25 -11.24
N VAL A 178 -18.35 14.28 -10.61
CA VAL A 178 -18.81 15.44 -9.81
C VAL A 178 -18.24 15.33 -8.40
N LEU A 179 -17.42 16.31 -8.01
CA LEU A 179 -16.74 16.32 -6.71
C LEU A 179 -17.76 16.38 -5.56
N GLY A 180 -17.58 15.54 -4.54
CA GLY A 180 -18.48 15.45 -3.40
C GLY A 180 -19.80 14.72 -3.66
N SER A 181 -20.03 14.20 -4.87
CA SER A 181 -21.16 13.31 -5.14
C SER A 181 -20.88 11.87 -4.68
N ASP A 182 -21.94 11.13 -4.36
CA ASP A 182 -21.86 9.69 -4.01
C ASP A 182 -21.98 8.78 -5.25
N GLN A 183 -21.81 9.32 -6.46
CA GLN A 183 -21.81 8.53 -7.69
C GLN A 183 -20.51 7.71 -7.83
N PRO A 184 -20.54 6.53 -8.50
CA PRO A 184 -19.34 5.75 -8.74
C PRO A 184 -18.26 6.54 -9.49
N VAL A 185 -17.03 6.51 -8.98
CA VAL A 185 -15.86 7.07 -9.67
C VAL A 185 -15.03 5.93 -10.25
N PHE A 186 -15.03 5.81 -11.56
CA PHE A 186 -14.20 4.86 -12.30
C PHE A 186 -12.80 5.43 -12.52
N TYR A 187 -11.80 4.56 -12.55
CA TYR A 187 -10.41 4.97 -12.79
C TYR A 187 -9.60 3.86 -13.47
N SER A 188 -8.57 4.27 -14.20
CA SER A 188 -7.48 3.43 -14.69
C SER A 188 -6.24 3.65 -13.82
N TRP A 189 -5.33 2.69 -13.75
CA TRP A 189 -4.13 2.80 -12.92
C TRP A 189 -2.97 1.95 -13.40
N GLU A 190 -1.76 2.40 -13.09
CA GLU A 190 -0.50 1.70 -13.32
C GLU A 190 0.48 1.93 -12.16
N GLY A 191 1.44 1.04 -11.99
CA GLY A 191 2.45 1.17 -10.94
C GLY A 191 3.72 0.36 -11.20
N THR A 192 4.85 0.85 -10.69
CA THR A 192 6.15 0.19 -10.82
C THR A 192 6.98 0.32 -9.54
N GLY A 193 7.76 -0.72 -9.24
CA GLY A 193 8.59 -0.79 -8.04
C GLY A 193 9.31 -2.13 -7.91
N GLN A 194 9.51 -2.58 -6.68
CA GLN A 194 10.19 -3.84 -6.38
C GLN A 194 9.58 -4.56 -5.17
N VAL A 195 9.29 -5.84 -5.33
CA VAL A 195 8.84 -6.73 -4.25
C VAL A 195 9.91 -7.79 -4.00
N GLN A 196 10.24 -8.02 -2.74
CA GLN A 196 11.23 -8.97 -2.29
C GLN A 196 10.53 -10.22 -1.75
N LEU A 197 10.82 -11.37 -2.37
CA LEU A 197 10.14 -12.64 -2.12
C LEU A 197 11.04 -13.65 -1.40
N ASN A 198 10.45 -14.47 -0.53
CA ASN A 198 11.14 -15.54 0.18
C ASN A 198 11.39 -16.73 -0.76
N ARG A 199 12.67 -17.09 -0.97
CA ARG A 199 13.09 -18.17 -1.86
C ARG A 199 12.53 -19.51 -1.40
N GLY A 200 11.93 -20.25 -2.34
CA GLY A 200 11.37 -21.58 -2.11
C GLY A 200 9.84 -21.61 -2.10
N ARG A 201 9.17 -20.48 -1.82
CA ARG A 201 7.73 -20.34 -2.06
C ARG A 201 7.48 -20.07 -3.56
N ARG A 202 6.54 -20.81 -4.15
CA ARG A 202 6.11 -20.73 -5.56
C ARG A 202 4.59 -20.71 -5.60
#